data_AF-A0A8J8KRQ2-F1
#
_entry.id   AF-A0A8J8KRQ2-F1
#
_cell.length_a   1.000
_cell.length_b   1.000
_cell.length_c   1.000
_cell.angle_alpha   90.00
_cell.angle_beta   90.00
_cell.angle_gamma   90.00
#
_symmetry.space_group_name_H-M   'P 1'
#
loop_
_entity.id
_entity.type
_entity.pdbx_description
1 polymer ?
#
loop_
_entity_poly.entity_id
_entity_poly.type
_entity_poly.pdbx_seq_one_letter_code
_entity_poly.pdbx_strand_id
1 'polypeptide(L)'
;MVRDFNKNIGWEIPGGYILDNENIEDAVHRVVLKETGLEIDETEPVAIVKNLFTCGGKSLLHIGIAFVALSRGKVSDCSKNIKNLFTKETSIKTAYQNDKIIIMANKRIAEKNAKVPSEEIDSVKKISFPLYIAHNYIIKPIGSMASNKIDRVIFNMITERPDSVLDVSCGDSSLLNKLRKTYNPKICMGNDISWKIIKMAKKENLGIIFTNHNILNLPYKKIFDLVIFKNTLHHLDWKNQTKAIDNLKKISKQLIIVDIDDPKNYSFLSKIWNFYYKHVLGDCGKYFLSFEKFKKIIDFKTTNEKRRLGVANTVKGRYFFISIEKQKPN
;
A
#
# COMPACT_ATOMS: atom_id res chain seq x y z
N MET A 1 6.14 -2.13 -20.07
CA MET A 1 6.87 -1.75 -21.31
C MET A 1 8.07 -2.67 -21.43
N VAL A 2 8.41 -3.12 -22.64
CA VAL A 2 9.64 -3.88 -22.91
C VAL A 2 10.55 -3.02 -23.77
N ARG A 3 11.88 -3.12 -23.58
CA ARG A 3 12.88 -2.30 -24.27
C ARG A 3 13.50 -3.00 -25.48
N ASP A 4 13.82 -2.27 -26.54
CA ASP A 4 14.61 -2.79 -27.65
C ASP A 4 16.08 -2.91 -27.20
N PHE A 5 16.54 -4.14 -26.94
CA PHE A 5 17.90 -4.39 -26.47
C PHE A 5 18.91 -4.28 -27.62
N ASN A 6 18.53 -4.82 -28.78
CA ASN A 6 19.29 -4.85 -30.02
C ASN A 6 18.37 -5.42 -31.11
N LYS A 7 18.34 -4.80 -32.29
CA LYS A 7 17.58 -5.25 -33.47
C LYS A 7 17.74 -6.74 -33.79
N ASN A 8 18.88 -7.35 -33.44
CA ASN A 8 19.18 -8.76 -33.71
C ASN A 8 18.72 -9.73 -32.61
N ILE A 9 18.61 -9.27 -31.35
CA ILE A 9 18.32 -10.11 -30.17
C ILE A 9 16.83 -10.02 -29.78
N GLY A 10 16.20 -8.88 -30.06
CA GLY A 10 14.80 -8.62 -29.79
C GLY A 10 14.56 -7.79 -28.52
N TRP A 11 13.33 -7.85 -28.01
CA TRP A 11 12.89 -7.02 -26.89
C TRP A 11 13.18 -7.67 -25.55
N GLU A 12 13.55 -6.89 -24.54
CA GLU A 12 13.79 -7.38 -23.19
C GLU A 12 13.03 -6.60 -22.12
N ILE A 13 12.95 -7.18 -20.93
CA ILE A 13 12.39 -6.51 -19.75
C ILE A 13 13.51 -5.66 -19.13
N PRO A 14 13.28 -4.37 -18.85
CA PRO A 14 14.23 -3.56 -18.11
C PRO A 14 14.58 -4.22 -16.77
N GLY A 15 15.88 -4.34 -16.48
CA GLY A 15 16.37 -5.03 -15.30
C GLY A 15 17.62 -4.37 -14.71
N GLY A 16 17.89 -4.68 -13.45
CA GLY A 16 19.06 -4.21 -12.72
C GLY A 16 19.29 -5.04 -11.47
N TYR A 17 20.49 -4.91 -10.89
CA TYR A 17 20.82 -5.50 -9.59
C TYR A 17 20.28 -4.62 -8.45
N ILE A 18 20.22 -5.17 -7.24
CA ILE A 18 19.87 -4.47 -6.01
C ILE A 18 21.16 -3.95 -5.38
N LEU A 19 21.22 -2.66 -5.08
CA LEU A 19 22.32 -2.01 -4.36
C LEU A 19 22.28 -2.37 -2.86
N ASP A 20 23.44 -2.35 -2.19
CA ASP A 20 23.55 -2.71 -0.77
C ASP A 20 22.67 -1.85 0.17
N ASN A 21 22.33 -0.63 -0.26
CA ASN A 21 21.57 0.35 0.52
C ASN A 21 20.11 0.52 0.07
N GLU A 22 19.60 -0.37 -0.77
CA GLU A 22 18.24 -0.29 -1.28
C GLU A 22 17.48 -1.61 -1.09
N ASN A 23 16.15 -1.54 -1.02
CA ASN A 23 15.31 -2.74 -1.06
C ASN A 23 14.84 -3.05 -2.49
N ILE A 24 14.11 -4.16 -2.65
CA ILE A 24 13.66 -4.62 -3.97
C ILE A 24 12.79 -3.58 -4.66
N GLU A 25 11.87 -2.94 -3.95
CA GLU A 25 10.98 -1.91 -4.49
C GLU A 25 11.74 -0.63 -4.86
N ASP A 26 12.77 -0.26 -4.10
CA ASP A 26 13.67 0.87 -4.42
C ASP A 26 14.46 0.57 -5.69
N ALA A 27 14.95 -0.67 -5.85
CA ALA A 27 15.61 -1.11 -7.07
C ALA A 27 14.67 -1.04 -8.28
N VAL A 28 13.42 -1.49 -8.14
CA VAL A 28 12.38 -1.39 -9.19
C VAL A 28 12.13 0.09 -9.55
N HIS A 29 11.97 0.96 -8.55
CA HIS A 29 11.78 2.40 -8.76
C HIS A 29 12.96 3.04 -9.50
N ARG A 30 14.18 2.76 -9.05
CA ARG A 30 15.40 3.26 -9.68
C ARG A 30 15.54 2.79 -11.12
N VAL A 31 15.27 1.51 -11.39
CA VAL A 31 15.31 0.95 -12.76
C VAL A 31 14.28 1.65 -13.64
N VAL A 32 13.02 1.76 -13.21
CA VAL A 32 11.98 2.44 -13.99
C VAL A 32 12.33 3.91 -14.23
N LEU A 33 12.74 4.64 -13.20
CA LEU A 33 13.09 6.05 -13.31
C LEU A 33 14.30 6.25 -14.24
N LYS A 34 15.33 5.40 -14.13
CA LYS A 34 16.52 5.48 -15.01
C LYS A 34 16.18 5.17 -16.45
N GLU A 35 15.39 4.13 -16.70
CA GLU A 35 15.13 3.61 -18.05
C GLU A 35 14.03 4.40 -18.77
N THR A 36 13.10 5.00 -18.03
CA THR A 36 11.92 5.67 -18.61
C THR A 36 11.79 7.13 -18.21
N GLY A 37 12.44 7.59 -17.15
CA GLY A 37 12.20 8.92 -16.57
C GLY A 37 10.87 9.05 -15.83
N LEU A 38 10.10 7.96 -15.67
CA LEU A 38 8.80 7.96 -15.01
C LEU A 38 8.92 7.57 -13.54
N GLU A 39 8.04 8.16 -12.73
CA GLU A 39 7.81 7.75 -11.34
C GLU A 39 6.89 6.52 -11.28
N ILE A 40 6.96 5.76 -10.19
CA ILE A 40 6.09 4.61 -9.95
C ILE A 40 4.98 5.01 -8.97
N ASP A 41 3.75 4.63 -9.31
CA ASP A 41 2.58 4.72 -8.46
C ASP A 41 2.29 3.41 -7.72
N GLU A 42 2.52 2.27 -8.38
CA GLU A 42 2.26 0.95 -7.80
C GLU A 42 3.21 -0.09 -8.36
N THR A 43 3.63 -1.05 -7.54
CA THR A 43 4.38 -2.23 -7.98
C THR A 43 3.68 -3.52 -7.58
N GLU A 44 3.82 -4.53 -8.44
CA GLU A 44 3.32 -5.86 -8.18
C GLU A 44 4.29 -6.94 -8.67
N PRO A 45 4.75 -7.86 -7.80
CA PRO A 45 5.61 -8.97 -8.22
C PRO A 45 4.80 -9.99 -9.06
N VAL A 46 5.39 -10.45 -10.16
CA VAL A 46 4.75 -11.37 -11.11
C VAL A 46 5.45 -12.72 -11.18
N ALA A 47 6.79 -12.75 -11.14
CA ALA A 47 7.53 -13.99 -11.29
C ALA A 47 8.87 -13.96 -10.55
N ILE A 48 9.33 -15.13 -10.14
CA ILE A 48 10.73 -15.35 -9.76
C ILE A 48 11.47 -15.79 -11.02
N VAL A 49 12.55 -15.09 -11.34
CA VAL A 49 13.39 -15.36 -12.50
C VAL A 49 14.64 -16.10 -12.03
N LYS A 50 14.97 -17.21 -12.69
CA LYS A 50 16.18 -18.00 -12.40
C LYS A 50 16.99 -18.12 -13.67
N ASN A 51 18.16 -17.50 -13.69
CA ASN A 51 19.08 -17.54 -14.82
C ASN A 51 20.32 -18.34 -14.42
N LEU A 52 20.59 -19.44 -15.12
CA LEU A 52 21.78 -20.24 -14.94
C LEU A 52 22.81 -19.87 -16.00
N PHE A 53 23.94 -19.31 -15.57
CA PHE A 53 25.06 -18.97 -16.44
C PHE A 53 26.14 -20.04 -16.33
N THR A 54 26.60 -20.59 -17.44
CA THR A 54 27.68 -21.58 -17.47
C THR A 54 28.87 -21.05 -18.25
N CYS A 55 30.07 -21.15 -17.68
CA CYS A 55 31.31 -20.78 -18.34
C CYS A 55 32.46 -21.64 -17.81
N GLY A 56 33.19 -22.33 -18.70
CA GLY A 56 34.38 -23.11 -18.35
C GLY A 56 34.16 -24.17 -17.26
N GLY A 57 33.01 -24.87 -17.30
CA GLY A 57 32.66 -25.90 -16.30
C GLY A 57 32.11 -25.36 -14.97
N LYS A 58 32.08 -24.04 -14.75
CA LYS A 58 31.43 -23.42 -13.60
C LYS A 58 30.00 -23.01 -13.96
N SER A 59 29.09 -23.10 -12.99
CA SER A 59 27.73 -22.61 -13.11
C SER A 59 27.43 -21.57 -12.03
N LEU A 60 26.75 -20.50 -12.42
CA LEU A 60 26.29 -19.43 -11.54
C LEU A 60 24.78 -19.29 -11.67
N LEU A 61 24.05 -19.50 -10.59
CA LEU A 61 22.61 -19.27 -10.53
C LEU A 61 22.33 -17.84 -10.06
N HIS A 62 21.73 -17.04 -10.93
CA HIS A 62 21.18 -15.74 -10.59
C HIS A 62 19.67 -15.85 -10.35
N ILE A 63 19.20 -15.28 -9.24
CA ILE A 63 17.78 -15.24 -8.87
C ILE A 63 17.32 -13.79 -8.84
N GLY A 64 16.28 -13.48 -9.60
CA GLY A 64 15.64 -12.18 -9.64
C GLY A 64 14.13 -12.26 -9.43
N ILE A 65 13.48 -11.10 -9.35
CA ILE A 65 12.02 -10.99 -9.29
C ILE A 65 11.58 -10.02 -10.39
N ALA A 66 10.61 -10.45 -11.19
CA ALA A 66 9.99 -9.61 -12.19
C ALA A 66 8.76 -8.91 -11.60
N PHE A 67 8.61 -7.61 -11.91
CA PHE A 67 7.51 -6.78 -11.44
C PHE A 67 6.73 -6.20 -12.63
N VAL A 68 5.43 -5.97 -12.39
CA VAL A 68 4.65 -4.98 -13.14
C VAL A 68 4.62 -3.71 -12.32
N ALA A 69 4.91 -2.58 -12.96
CA ALA A 69 4.82 -1.26 -12.35
C ALA A 69 3.77 -0.43 -13.09
N LEU A 70 2.91 0.24 -12.32
CA LEU A 70 2.09 1.35 -12.80
C LEU A 70 2.92 2.61 -12.65
N SER A 71 3.18 3.31 -13.75
CA SER A 71 4.00 4.52 -13.75
C SER A 71 3.19 5.76 -14.07
N ARG A 72 3.60 6.90 -13.49
CA ARG A 72 2.99 8.21 -13.71
C ARG A 72 3.72 9.00 -14.79
N GLY A 73 2.94 9.75 -15.57
CA GLY A 73 3.43 10.60 -16.65
C GLY A 73 3.20 9.98 -18.02
N LYS A 74 3.56 10.69 -19.09
CA LYS A 74 3.49 10.13 -20.44
C LYS A 74 4.89 9.76 -20.89
N VAL A 75 5.02 8.57 -21.46
CA VAL A 75 6.20 8.18 -22.23
C VAL A 75 6.48 9.19 -23.35
N SER A 76 5.46 9.93 -23.81
CA SER A 76 5.61 11.00 -24.79
C SER A 76 6.49 12.15 -24.34
N ASP A 77 6.61 12.33 -23.03
CA ASP A 77 7.31 13.46 -22.42
C ASP A 77 8.78 13.07 -22.13
N CYS A 78 9.10 11.77 -22.29
CA CYS A 78 10.46 11.25 -22.26
C CYS A 78 11.20 11.62 -23.56
N SER A 79 12.54 11.67 -23.51
CA SER A 79 13.37 12.06 -24.65
C SER A 79 13.02 11.26 -25.91
N LYS A 80 13.13 11.87 -27.11
CA LYS A 80 12.80 11.21 -28.39
C LYS A 80 13.51 9.86 -28.59
N ASN A 81 14.68 9.68 -27.98
CA ASN A 81 15.45 8.44 -28.01
C ASN A 81 14.78 7.27 -27.26
N ILE A 82 13.96 7.56 -26.25
CA ILE A 82 13.26 6.54 -25.44
C ILE A 82 12.01 6.01 -26.14
N LYS A 83 11.32 6.83 -26.95
CA LYS A 83 10.06 6.44 -27.62
C LYS A 83 10.21 5.26 -28.56
N ASN A 84 11.34 5.20 -29.28
CA ASN A 84 11.63 4.09 -30.20
C ASN A 84 12.16 2.85 -29.49
N LEU A 85 12.52 2.98 -28.21
CA LEU A 85 13.06 1.89 -27.40
C LEU A 85 11.97 1.11 -26.67
N PHE A 86 10.70 1.52 -26.66
CA PHE A 86 9.65 0.83 -25.90
C PHE A 86 8.39 0.56 -26.71
N THR A 87 7.87 -0.66 -26.65
CA THR A 87 6.64 -1.08 -27.35
C THR A 87 5.52 -1.47 -26.39
N LYS A 88 4.29 -1.38 -26.91
CA LYS A 88 3.05 -1.85 -26.29
C LYS A 88 2.55 -3.16 -26.89
N GLU A 89 3.15 -3.63 -27.98
CA GLU A 89 2.72 -4.82 -28.71
C GLU A 89 3.30 -6.09 -28.08
N THR A 90 2.49 -7.14 -28.02
CA THR A 90 2.78 -8.40 -27.31
C THR A 90 3.33 -9.51 -28.20
N SER A 91 3.30 -9.35 -29.52
CA SER A 91 3.59 -10.40 -30.51
C SER A 91 5.08 -10.53 -30.87
N ILE A 92 5.99 -9.99 -30.07
CA ILE A 92 7.36 -9.76 -30.50
C ILE A 92 8.33 -10.80 -29.94
N LYS A 93 9.31 -11.19 -30.76
CA LYS A 93 10.48 -11.99 -30.36
C LYS A 93 11.17 -11.32 -29.18
N THR A 94 11.10 -11.97 -28.01
CA THR A 94 11.70 -11.47 -26.77
C THR A 94 13.01 -12.18 -26.49
N ALA A 95 14.00 -11.41 -26.04
CA ALA A 95 15.26 -11.92 -25.59
C ALA A 95 15.09 -12.71 -24.28
N TYR A 96 15.99 -13.67 -24.03
CA TYR A 96 16.13 -14.34 -22.72
C TYR A 96 14.89 -15.07 -22.18
N GLN A 97 13.99 -15.55 -23.04
CA GLN A 97 12.74 -16.25 -22.62
C GLN A 97 11.84 -15.39 -21.70
N ASN A 98 11.83 -14.07 -21.94
CA ASN A 98 10.98 -13.13 -21.22
C ASN A 98 9.48 -13.25 -21.59
N ASP A 99 9.16 -14.01 -22.63
CA ASP A 99 7.80 -14.23 -23.15
C ASP A 99 6.83 -14.71 -22.05
N LYS A 100 7.23 -15.71 -21.24
CA LYS A 100 6.40 -16.21 -20.14
C LYS A 100 6.13 -15.14 -19.10
N ILE A 101 7.13 -14.31 -18.78
CA ILE A 101 6.99 -13.21 -17.82
C ILE A 101 5.99 -12.17 -18.36
N ILE A 102 6.09 -11.82 -19.65
CA ILE A 102 5.19 -10.88 -20.31
C ILE A 102 3.76 -11.43 -20.35
N ILE A 103 3.57 -12.71 -20.65
CA ILE A 103 2.25 -13.37 -20.62
C ILE A 103 1.65 -13.31 -19.21
N MET A 104 2.42 -13.65 -18.18
CA MET A 104 1.97 -13.56 -16.78
C MET A 104 1.65 -12.11 -16.38
N ALA A 105 2.46 -11.15 -16.79
CA ALA A 105 2.25 -9.73 -16.54
C ALA A 105 0.95 -9.23 -17.18
N ASN A 106 0.71 -9.58 -18.45
CA ASN A 106 -0.50 -9.19 -19.18
C ASN A 106 -1.75 -9.80 -18.55
N LYS A 107 -1.69 -11.09 -18.18
CA LYS A 107 -2.77 -11.74 -17.44
C LYS A 107 -3.06 -11.00 -16.13
N ARG A 108 -2.01 -10.63 -15.39
CA ARG A 108 -2.15 -9.92 -14.12
C ARG A 108 -2.78 -8.54 -14.28
N ILE A 109 -2.36 -7.80 -15.30
CA ILE A 109 -2.93 -6.49 -15.65
C ILE A 109 -4.41 -6.63 -16.03
N ALA A 110 -4.77 -7.65 -16.82
CA ALA A 110 -6.15 -7.90 -17.23
C ALA A 110 -7.06 -8.28 -16.05
N GLU A 111 -6.55 -9.01 -15.07
CA GLU A 111 -7.28 -9.38 -13.85
C GLU A 111 -7.44 -8.22 -12.85
N LYS A 112 -6.76 -7.10 -13.07
CA LYS A 112 -6.76 -5.95 -12.17
C LYS A 112 -8.10 -5.22 -12.23
N ASN A 113 -8.94 -5.51 -11.24
CA ASN A 113 -10.34 -5.10 -11.18
C ASN A 113 -10.57 -3.61 -10.85
N ALA A 114 -9.54 -2.85 -10.48
CA ALA A 114 -9.68 -1.44 -10.09
C ALA A 114 -8.45 -0.64 -10.51
N LYS A 115 -8.69 0.53 -11.12
CA LYS A 115 -7.65 1.54 -11.32
C LYS A 115 -7.43 2.26 -10.00
N VAL A 116 -6.18 2.51 -9.64
CA VAL A 116 -5.85 3.35 -8.49
C VAL A 116 -6.34 4.77 -8.79
N PRO A 117 -7.08 5.43 -7.88
CA PRO A 117 -7.48 6.81 -8.09
C PRO A 117 -6.23 7.69 -8.11
N SER A 118 -5.90 8.27 -9.26
CA SER A 118 -4.72 9.15 -9.40
C SER A 118 -4.76 10.33 -8.43
N GLU A 119 -5.97 10.82 -8.12
CA GLU A 119 -6.20 11.93 -7.19
C GLU A 119 -5.74 11.62 -5.76
N GLU A 120 -5.77 10.35 -5.35
CA GLU A 120 -5.34 9.90 -4.02
C GLU A 120 -3.81 9.84 -3.90
N ILE A 121 -3.11 9.62 -5.02
CA ILE A 121 -1.65 9.56 -5.05
C ILE A 121 -1.02 10.96 -5.22
N ASP A 122 -1.77 11.92 -5.79
CA ASP A 122 -1.33 13.30 -6.07
C ASP A 122 -1.62 14.31 -4.96
N SER A 123 -2.41 13.94 -3.94
CA SER A 123 -2.92 14.85 -2.91
C SER A 123 -1.87 15.27 -1.88
N VAL A 124 -0.90 16.09 -2.29
CA VAL A 124 -0.21 17.00 -1.38
C VAL A 124 -0.33 18.41 -1.94
N LYS A 125 -1.41 19.09 -1.57
CA LYS A 125 -1.59 20.50 -1.90
C LYS A 125 -0.53 21.32 -1.18
N LYS A 126 0.07 22.29 -1.89
CA LYS A 126 0.95 23.29 -1.27
C LYS A 126 0.11 24.19 -0.37
N ILE A 127 0.35 24.12 0.94
CA ILE A 127 -0.34 24.93 1.96
C ILE A 127 0.31 26.33 1.97
N SER A 128 -0.48 27.40 2.04
CA SER A 128 0.05 28.76 2.15
C SER A 128 0.72 28.99 3.52
N PHE A 129 1.66 29.94 3.60
CA PHE A 129 2.46 30.18 4.82
C PHE A 129 1.63 30.45 6.10
N PRO A 130 0.56 31.27 6.08
CA PRO A 130 -0.29 31.46 7.27
C PRO A 130 -1.02 30.17 7.70
N LEU A 131 -1.52 29.39 6.73
CA LEU A 131 -2.17 28.11 6.97
C LEU A 131 -1.17 27.05 7.50
N TYR A 132 0.09 27.12 7.08
CA TYR A 132 1.17 26.27 7.58
C TYR A 132 1.47 26.54 9.07
N ILE A 133 1.50 27.82 9.49
CA ILE A 133 1.66 28.18 10.91
C ILE A 133 0.48 27.66 11.73
N ALA A 134 -0.76 27.95 11.31
CA ALA A 134 -1.95 27.44 11.99
C ALA A 134 -1.98 25.90 12.05
N HIS A 135 -1.55 25.23 10.97
CA HIS A 135 -1.42 23.78 10.93
C HIS A 135 -0.46 23.28 12.02
N ASN A 136 0.73 23.84 12.11
CA ASN A 136 1.75 23.36 13.04
C ASN A 136 1.42 23.60 14.51
N TYR A 137 0.87 24.77 14.85
CA TYR A 137 0.66 25.15 16.25
C TYR A 137 -0.70 24.76 16.83
N ILE A 138 -1.75 24.62 16.00
CA ILE A 138 -3.12 24.38 16.48
C ILE A 138 -3.64 23.03 15.99
N ILE A 139 -3.57 22.79 14.69
CA ILE A 139 -4.19 21.61 14.07
C ILE A 139 -3.39 20.35 14.41
N LYS A 140 -2.06 20.39 14.33
CA LYS A 140 -1.21 19.22 14.57
C LYS A 140 -1.31 18.69 16.02
N PRO A 141 -1.28 19.53 17.08
CA PRO A 141 -1.50 19.05 18.45
C PRO A 141 -2.87 18.41 18.68
N ILE A 142 -3.95 19.08 18.26
CA ILE A 142 -5.33 18.58 18.38
C ILE A 142 -5.48 17.26 17.58
N GLY A 143 -4.93 17.25 16.38
CA GLY A 143 -4.90 16.10 15.49
C GLY A 143 -4.14 14.91 16.10
N SER A 144 -3.01 15.16 16.75
CA SER A 144 -2.21 14.16 17.46
C SER A 144 -2.97 13.58 18.64
N MET A 145 -3.68 14.41 19.42
CA MET A 145 -4.51 13.95 20.53
C MET A 145 -5.61 12.99 20.07
N ALA A 146 -6.29 13.31 18.97
CA ALA A 146 -7.29 12.43 18.38
C ALA A 146 -6.68 11.12 17.87
N SER A 147 -5.55 11.20 17.17
CA SER A 147 -4.83 10.02 16.69
C SER A 147 -4.38 9.13 17.86
N ASN A 148 -3.89 9.71 18.96
CA ASN A 148 -3.51 8.97 20.16
C ASN A 148 -4.70 8.24 20.81
N LYS A 149 -5.91 8.83 20.77
CA LYS A 149 -7.11 8.15 21.26
C LYS A 149 -7.44 6.92 20.43
N ILE A 150 -7.31 7.02 19.10
CA ILE A 150 -7.50 5.87 18.20
C ILE A 150 -6.41 4.82 18.39
N ASP A 151 -5.16 5.24 18.52
CA ASP A 151 -4.07 4.31 18.80
C ASP A 151 -4.34 3.53 20.10
N ARG A 152 -4.77 4.19 21.18
CA ARG A 152 -5.17 3.50 22.43
C ARG A 152 -6.25 2.46 22.22
N VAL A 153 -7.26 2.75 21.39
CA VAL A 153 -8.31 1.79 21.02
C VAL A 153 -7.69 0.57 20.34
N ILE A 154 -6.81 0.78 19.36
CA ILE A 154 -6.09 -0.30 18.67
C ILE A 154 -5.26 -1.13 19.66
N PHE A 155 -4.46 -0.49 20.51
CA PHE A 155 -3.65 -1.18 21.52
C PHE A 155 -4.49 -2.01 22.49
N ASN A 156 -5.65 -1.50 22.93
CA ASN A 156 -6.58 -2.23 23.80
C ASN A 156 -7.26 -3.42 23.11
N MET A 157 -7.29 -3.43 21.78
CA MET A 157 -7.88 -4.51 21.00
C MET A 157 -6.90 -5.66 20.74
N ILE A 158 -5.60 -5.42 20.78
CA ILE A 158 -4.56 -6.44 20.60
C ILE A 158 -4.67 -7.47 21.73
N THR A 159 -4.85 -8.76 21.36
CA THR A 159 -5.16 -9.82 22.33
C THR A 159 -3.91 -10.56 22.80
N GLU A 160 -2.97 -10.82 21.90
CA GLU A 160 -1.69 -11.48 22.16
C GLU A 160 -0.54 -10.58 21.67
N ARG A 161 0.67 -10.75 22.23
CA ARG A 161 1.86 -10.04 21.76
C ARG A 161 2.20 -10.49 20.32
N PRO A 162 2.13 -9.62 19.31
CA PRO A 162 2.36 -10.03 17.93
C PRO A 162 3.86 -10.14 17.62
N ASP A 163 4.27 -11.24 16.98
CA ASP A 163 5.63 -11.42 16.46
C ASP A 163 5.75 -10.87 15.03
N SER A 164 4.63 -10.73 14.32
CA SER A 164 4.55 -10.15 12.98
C SER A 164 3.36 -9.19 12.83
N VAL A 165 3.65 -7.96 12.41
CA VAL A 165 2.69 -6.85 12.28
C VAL A 165 2.71 -6.31 10.85
N LEU A 166 1.52 -6.07 10.30
CA LEU A 166 1.31 -5.34 9.05
C LEU A 166 0.31 -4.19 9.26
N ASP A 167 0.72 -2.96 8.98
CA ASP A 167 -0.21 -1.83 8.77
C ASP A 167 -0.39 -1.63 7.27
N VAL A 168 -1.62 -1.82 6.78
CA VAL A 168 -1.88 -1.98 5.34
C VAL A 168 -1.97 -0.63 4.60
N SER A 169 -2.17 0.45 5.35
CA SER A 169 -2.24 1.82 4.85
C SER A 169 -1.53 2.73 5.83
N CYS A 170 -0.22 2.53 5.92
CA CYS A 170 0.58 2.94 7.08
C CYS A 170 0.80 4.44 7.19
N GLY A 171 0.59 5.23 6.13
CA GLY A 171 0.78 6.67 6.17
C GLY A 171 2.19 7.05 6.67
N ASP A 172 2.25 7.94 7.65
CA ASP A 172 3.49 8.39 8.30
C ASP A 172 4.17 7.33 9.21
N SER A 173 3.59 6.14 9.33
CA SER A 173 4.07 5.02 10.15
C SER A 173 4.17 5.27 11.67
N SER A 174 3.60 6.37 12.16
CA SER A 174 3.62 6.73 13.59
C SER A 174 3.05 5.63 14.50
N LEU A 175 1.99 4.93 14.06
CA LEU A 175 1.41 3.79 14.77
C LEU A 175 2.36 2.58 14.79
N LEU A 176 2.98 2.23 13.66
CA LEU A 176 3.94 1.13 13.57
C LEU A 176 5.15 1.33 14.49
N ASN A 177 5.64 2.57 14.62
CA ASN A 177 6.71 2.88 15.57
C ASN A 177 6.31 2.61 17.01
N LYS A 178 5.09 3.01 17.40
CA LYS A 178 4.56 2.72 18.74
C LYS A 178 4.43 1.22 18.96
N LEU A 179 3.92 0.48 17.98
CA LEU A 179 3.78 -0.97 18.06
C LEU A 179 5.14 -1.66 18.18
N ARG A 180 6.12 -1.22 17.38
CA ARG A 180 7.48 -1.76 17.45
C ARG A 180 8.13 -1.49 18.79
N LYS A 181 8.04 -0.27 19.31
CA LYS A 181 8.57 0.08 20.63
C LYS A 181 7.91 -0.74 21.75
N THR A 182 6.62 -1.02 21.63
CA THR A 182 5.85 -1.71 22.67
C THR A 182 6.04 -3.22 22.64
N TYR A 183 5.99 -3.84 21.45
CA TYR A 183 5.97 -5.30 21.31
C TYR A 183 7.25 -5.89 20.74
N ASN A 184 8.11 -5.08 20.13
CA ASN A 184 9.33 -5.49 19.43
C ASN A 184 9.12 -6.73 18.54
N PRO A 185 8.20 -6.67 17.56
CA PRO A 185 7.90 -7.81 16.69
C PRO A 185 9.12 -8.15 15.82
N LYS A 186 9.29 -9.43 15.51
CA LYS A 186 10.33 -9.91 14.59
C LYS A 186 10.14 -9.35 13.18
N ILE A 187 8.89 -9.15 12.77
CA ILE A 187 8.53 -8.56 11.48
C ILE A 187 7.59 -7.39 11.72
N CYS A 188 8.00 -6.20 11.29
CA CYS A 188 7.18 -4.99 11.32
C CYS A 188 7.11 -4.42 9.90
N MET A 189 5.92 -4.39 9.31
CA MET A 189 5.71 -4.00 7.92
C MET A 189 4.67 -2.89 7.79
N GLY A 190 4.97 -1.90 6.96
CA GLY A 190 4.04 -0.87 6.52
C GLY A 190 3.82 -0.92 5.02
N ASN A 191 2.57 -0.99 4.60
CA ASN A 191 2.18 -0.88 3.20
C ASN A 191 1.44 0.43 2.97
N ASP A 192 1.68 1.07 1.83
CA ASP A 192 0.90 2.23 1.41
C ASP A 192 0.90 2.31 -0.13
N ILE A 193 -0.21 2.77 -0.71
CA ILE A 193 -0.31 2.95 -2.15
C ILE A 193 0.49 4.17 -2.62
N SER A 194 0.76 5.13 -1.74
CA SER A 194 1.54 6.32 -2.08
C SER A 194 3.03 6.07 -1.94
N TRP A 195 3.72 5.92 -3.07
CA TRP A 195 5.19 5.79 -3.12
C TRP A 195 5.91 6.94 -2.41
N LYS A 196 5.36 8.16 -2.51
CA LYS A 196 5.89 9.34 -1.83
C LYS A 196 5.87 9.19 -0.30
N ILE A 197 4.76 8.69 0.25
CA ILE A 197 4.61 8.43 1.68
C ILE A 197 5.59 7.36 2.12
N ILE A 198 5.72 6.26 1.37
CA ILE A 198 6.70 5.21 1.62
C ILE A 198 8.13 5.76 1.69
N LYS A 199 8.53 6.59 0.73
CA LYS A 199 9.86 7.23 0.73
C LYS A 199 10.11 8.11 1.95
N MET A 200 9.09 8.85 2.40
CA MET A 200 9.19 9.67 3.60
C MET A 200 9.29 8.82 4.86
N ALA A 201 8.41 7.83 5.01
CA ALA A 201 8.36 6.95 6.16
C ALA A 201 9.65 6.12 6.31
N LYS A 202 10.25 5.64 5.20
CA LYS A 202 11.52 4.91 5.21
C LYS A 202 12.67 5.71 5.83
N LYS A 203 12.77 7.01 5.51
CA LYS A 203 13.85 7.88 6.02
C LYS A 203 13.80 8.05 7.53
N GLU A 204 12.60 8.01 8.10
CA GLU A 204 12.39 8.28 9.52
C GLU A 204 12.44 7.01 10.38
N ASN A 205 12.37 5.81 9.76
CA ASN A 205 12.04 4.57 10.48
C ASN A 205 12.90 3.36 10.11
N LEU A 206 14.15 3.37 10.58
CA LEU A 206 15.11 2.28 10.38
C LEU A 206 14.64 1.00 11.07
N GLY A 207 14.28 -0.04 10.29
CA GLY A 207 13.86 -1.36 10.78
C GLY A 207 12.35 -1.65 10.68
N ILE A 208 11.61 -0.84 9.93
CA ILE A 208 10.30 -1.20 9.39
C ILE A 208 10.49 -1.55 7.91
N ILE A 209 9.87 -2.65 7.46
CA ILE A 209 9.83 -3.03 6.06
C ILE A 209 8.69 -2.27 5.39
N PHE A 210 8.99 -1.50 4.36
CA PHE A 210 7.98 -0.72 3.65
C PHE A 210 7.74 -1.24 2.23
N THR A 211 6.46 -1.40 1.88
CA THR A 211 6.01 -1.95 0.58
C THR A 211 5.00 -1.01 -0.09
N ASN A 212 4.88 -1.11 -1.42
CA ASN A 212 3.96 -0.30 -2.22
C ASN A 212 3.04 -1.17 -3.07
N HIS A 213 1.99 -1.69 -2.43
CA HIS A 213 1.01 -2.56 -3.06
C HIS A 213 -0.42 -2.06 -2.87
N ASN A 214 -1.26 -2.34 -3.86
CA ASN A 214 -2.69 -2.12 -3.76
C ASN A 214 -3.33 -3.13 -2.81
N ILE A 215 -4.08 -2.62 -1.82
CA ILE A 215 -4.75 -3.42 -0.79
C ILE A 215 -5.74 -4.45 -1.36
N LEU A 216 -6.33 -4.17 -2.52
CA LEU A 216 -7.25 -5.08 -3.19
C LEU A 216 -6.56 -6.32 -3.75
N ASN A 217 -5.22 -6.32 -3.77
CA ASN A 217 -4.41 -7.35 -4.38
C ASN A 217 -3.02 -7.46 -3.71
N LEU A 218 -2.98 -7.63 -2.39
CA LEU A 218 -1.73 -7.80 -1.66
C LEU A 218 -1.02 -9.11 -2.03
N PRO A 219 0.29 -9.10 -2.34
CA PRO A 219 1.03 -10.28 -2.78
C PRO A 219 1.52 -11.17 -1.61
N TYR A 220 0.96 -11.01 -0.41
CA TYR A 220 1.46 -11.71 0.78
C TYR A 220 0.91 -13.14 0.87
N LYS A 221 1.83 -14.10 0.92
CA LYS A 221 1.53 -15.50 1.30
C LYS A 221 1.64 -15.75 2.80
N LYS A 222 2.38 -14.89 3.51
CA LYS A 222 2.55 -14.98 4.97
C LYS A 222 1.25 -14.60 5.68
N ILE A 223 0.93 -15.34 6.73
CA ILE A 223 -0.08 -14.94 7.72
C ILE A 223 0.62 -14.15 8.83
N PHE A 224 0.19 -12.91 9.04
CA PHE A 224 0.65 -12.02 10.10
C PHE A 224 -0.13 -12.27 11.38
N ASP A 225 0.52 -12.09 12.52
CA ASP A 225 -0.15 -12.19 13.82
C ASP A 225 -1.15 -11.05 13.99
N LEU A 226 -0.76 -9.84 13.58
CA LEU A 226 -1.59 -8.64 13.62
C LEU A 226 -1.58 -7.92 12.28
N VAL A 227 -2.78 -7.67 11.74
CA VAL A 227 -3.00 -6.78 10.59
C VAL A 227 -3.87 -5.61 11.03
N ILE A 228 -3.46 -4.39 10.69
CA ILE A 228 -4.19 -3.15 11.01
C ILE A 228 -4.61 -2.49 9.71
N PHE A 229 -5.88 -2.11 9.64
CA PHE A 229 -6.45 -1.38 8.52
C PHE A 229 -7.22 -0.17 9.04
N LYS A 230 -6.57 1.00 8.99
CA LYS A 230 -7.03 2.22 9.65
C LYS A 230 -7.25 3.35 8.64
N ASN A 231 -8.41 4.00 8.70
CA ASN A 231 -8.72 5.26 8.00
C ASN A 231 -8.53 5.21 6.47
N THR A 232 -8.90 4.09 5.84
CA THR A 232 -8.75 3.93 4.39
C THR A 232 -9.96 3.27 3.75
N LEU A 233 -10.82 2.61 4.53
CA LEU A 233 -11.96 1.87 3.99
C LEU A 233 -12.97 2.80 3.27
N HIS A 234 -13.17 4.03 3.76
CA HIS A 234 -13.98 5.07 3.11
C HIS A 234 -13.43 5.64 1.79
N HIS A 235 -12.21 5.25 1.38
CA HIS A 235 -11.64 5.56 0.07
C HIS A 235 -12.02 4.52 -0.99
N LEU A 236 -12.46 3.33 -0.56
CA LEU A 236 -12.84 2.22 -1.44
C LEU A 236 -14.35 2.24 -1.66
N ASP A 237 -14.80 1.98 -2.90
CA ASP A 237 -16.22 1.72 -3.13
C ASP A 237 -16.69 0.46 -2.39
N TRP A 238 -18.01 0.28 -2.26
CA TRP A 238 -18.62 -0.83 -1.51
C TRP A 238 -18.12 -2.23 -1.90
N LYS A 239 -17.94 -2.49 -3.21
CA LYS A 239 -17.47 -3.80 -3.70
C LYS A 239 -16.03 -4.02 -3.27
N ASN A 240 -15.21 -2.98 -3.38
CA ASN A 240 -13.80 -2.99 -3.03
C ASN A 240 -13.57 -2.99 -1.51
N GLN A 241 -14.44 -2.38 -0.71
CA GLN A 241 -14.43 -2.48 0.75
C GLN A 241 -14.54 -3.93 1.23
N THR A 242 -15.55 -4.64 0.73
CA THR A 242 -15.78 -6.06 1.08
C THR A 242 -14.60 -6.92 0.65
N LYS A 243 -14.12 -6.72 -0.59
CA LYS A 243 -12.96 -7.45 -1.13
C LYS A 243 -11.68 -7.21 -0.31
N ALA A 244 -11.41 -5.96 0.07
CA ALA A 244 -10.27 -5.62 0.92
C ALA A 244 -10.34 -6.38 2.24
N ILE A 245 -11.47 -6.29 2.95
CA ILE A 245 -11.67 -6.98 4.24
C ILE A 245 -11.46 -8.50 4.09
N ASP A 246 -12.05 -9.12 3.07
CA ASP A 246 -11.90 -10.57 2.81
C ASP A 246 -10.43 -10.95 2.56
N ASN A 247 -9.68 -10.13 1.82
CA ASN A 247 -8.26 -10.38 1.58
C ASN A 247 -7.43 -10.21 2.85
N LEU A 248 -7.70 -9.19 3.67
CA LEU A 248 -7.01 -8.96 4.93
C LEU A 248 -7.27 -10.08 5.95
N LYS A 249 -8.51 -10.58 6.01
CA LYS A 249 -8.84 -11.74 6.86
C LYS A 249 -7.99 -12.96 6.50
N LYS A 250 -7.67 -13.20 5.22
CA LYS A 250 -6.86 -14.36 4.80
C LYS A 250 -5.43 -14.30 5.34
N ILE A 251 -4.84 -13.10 5.39
CA ILE A 251 -3.44 -12.90 5.78
C ILE A 251 -3.24 -12.51 7.25
N SER A 252 -4.29 -12.58 8.08
CA SER A 252 -4.24 -12.21 9.51
C SER A 252 -4.61 -13.38 10.42
N LYS A 253 -4.00 -13.45 11.60
CA LYS A 253 -4.55 -14.15 12.76
C LYS A 253 -5.51 -13.25 13.53
N GLN A 254 -5.08 -12.01 13.78
CA GLN A 254 -5.90 -10.91 14.27
C GLN A 254 -5.94 -9.77 13.25
N LEU A 255 -7.14 -9.33 12.89
CA LEU A 255 -7.38 -8.15 12.04
C LEU A 255 -8.07 -7.07 12.85
N ILE A 256 -7.47 -5.89 12.91
CA ILE A 256 -8.07 -4.69 13.51
C ILE A 256 -8.41 -3.71 12.39
N ILE A 257 -9.70 -3.39 12.24
CA ILE A 257 -10.18 -2.38 11.30
C ILE A 257 -10.67 -1.19 12.11
N VAL A 258 -10.24 0.00 11.74
CA VAL A 258 -10.74 1.26 12.30
C VAL A 258 -11.04 2.21 11.16
N ASP A 259 -12.26 2.75 11.11
CA ASP A 259 -12.59 3.74 10.09
C ASP A 259 -13.53 4.83 10.61
N ILE A 260 -13.57 5.96 9.91
CA ILE A 260 -14.36 7.12 10.31
C ILE A 260 -15.79 7.06 9.75
N ASP A 261 -16.76 7.49 10.55
CA ASP A 261 -18.13 7.76 10.13
C ASP A 261 -18.16 8.96 9.17
N ASP A 262 -19.27 9.13 8.44
CA ASP A 262 -19.46 10.34 7.61
C ASP A 262 -19.41 11.59 8.51
N PRO A 263 -18.45 12.51 8.30
CA PRO A 263 -18.30 13.70 9.12
C PRO A 263 -19.55 14.59 9.15
N LYS A 264 -20.45 14.46 8.17
CA LYS A 264 -21.73 15.17 8.13
C LYS A 264 -22.69 14.74 9.25
N ASN A 265 -22.55 13.52 9.76
CA ASN A 265 -23.49 12.90 10.69
C ASN A 265 -23.16 13.13 12.18
N TYR A 266 -22.02 13.72 12.51
CA TYR A 266 -21.53 13.72 13.90
C TYR A 266 -21.59 15.09 14.61
N SER A 267 -20.68 16.02 14.30
CA SER A 267 -20.63 17.31 15.00
C SER A 267 -20.20 18.46 14.08
N PHE A 268 -20.51 19.70 14.47
CA PHE A 268 -20.04 20.88 13.74
C PHE A 268 -18.50 20.94 13.66
N LEU A 269 -17.81 20.60 14.75
CA LEU A 269 -16.34 20.51 14.77
C LEU A 269 -15.82 19.47 13.79
N SER A 270 -16.49 18.33 13.65
CA SER A 270 -16.10 17.28 12.68
C SER A 270 -16.33 17.72 11.24
N LYS A 271 -17.36 18.55 10.98
CA LYS A 271 -17.56 19.18 9.67
C LYS A 271 -16.43 20.14 9.32
N ILE A 272 -16.00 20.98 10.28
CA ILE A 272 -14.83 21.86 10.12
C ILE A 272 -13.57 21.02 9.85
N TRP A 273 -13.38 19.95 10.62
CA TRP A 273 -12.22 19.08 10.48
C TRP A 273 -12.17 18.37 9.12
N ASN A 274 -13.32 17.88 8.64
CA ASN A 274 -13.45 17.30 7.30
C ASN A 274 -13.21 18.33 6.19
N PHE A 275 -13.70 19.56 6.36
CA PHE A 275 -13.40 20.65 5.42
C PHE A 275 -11.88 20.87 5.34
N TYR A 276 -11.20 20.91 6.49
CA TYR A 276 -9.75 21.01 6.55
C TYR A 276 -9.06 19.83 5.84
N TYR A 277 -9.44 18.58 6.12
CA TYR A 277 -8.86 17.41 5.46
C TYR A 277 -9.04 17.43 3.93
N LYS A 278 -10.27 17.69 3.47
CA LYS A 278 -10.59 17.69 2.04
C LYS A 278 -9.93 18.84 1.27
N HIS A 279 -10.01 20.04 1.81
CA HIS A 279 -9.58 21.24 1.09
C HIS A 279 -8.10 21.54 1.27
N VAL A 280 -7.53 21.27 2.45
CA VAL A 280 -6.13 21.57 2.78
C VAL A 280 -5.22 20.36 2.62
N LEU A 281 -5.60 19.20 3.17
CA LEU A 281 -4.78 17.98 3.09
C LEU A 281 -5.07 17.14 1.85
N GLY A 282 -6.12 17.46 1.09
CA GLY A 282 -6.45 16.80 -0.17
C GLY A 282 -7.09 15.42 0.00
N ASP A 283 -7.68 15.13 1.15
CA ASP A 283 -8.42 13.89 1.38
C ASP A 283 -9.58 13.76 0.37
N CYS A 284 -9.66 12.59 -0.25
CA CYS A 284 -10.57 12.27 -1.34
C CYS A 284 -11.53 11.11 -1.00
N GLY A 285 -11.60 10.71 0.28
CA GLY A 285 -12.57 9.74 0.77
C GLY A 285 -14.02 10.14 0.47
N LYS A 286 -14.81 9.19 -0.08
CA LYS A 286 -16.19 9.43 -0.55
C LYS A 286 -17.20 8.39 -0.07
N TYR A 287 -16.74 7.20 0.31
CA TYR A 287 -17.58 6.03 0.55
C TYR A 287 -17.68 5.71 2.04
N PHE A 288 -18.03 6.72 2.84
CA PHE A 288 -18.23 6.57 4.28
C PHE A 288 -19.35 5.56 4.58
N LEU A 289 -19.12 4.75 5.61
CA LEU A 289 -20.07 3.76 6.08
C LEU A 289 -20.82 4.30 7.28
N SER A 290 -22.11 3.99 7.39
CA SER A 290 -22.79 4.08 8.69
C SER A 290 -22.38 2.88 9.56
N PHE A 291 -22.59 2.97 10.87
CA PHE A 291 -22.25 1.87 11.78
C PHE A 291 -22.93 0.54 11.39
N GLU A 292 -24.21 0.59 11.02
CA GLU A 292 -24.95 -0.60 10.57
C GLU A 292 -24.37 -1.20 9.28
N LYS A 293 -23.96 -0.36 8.33
CA LYS A 293 -23.31 -0.81 7.10
C LYS A 293 -21.93 -1.41 7.38
N PHE A 294 -21.15 -0.76 8.26
CA PHE A 294 -19.84 -1.25 8.72
C PHE A 294 -19.98 -2.64 9.36
N LYS A 295 -20.94 -2.81 10.27
CA LYS A 295 -21.27 -4.09 10.87
C LYS A 295 -21.64 -5.14 9.80
N LYS A 296 -22.55 -4.78 8.88
CA LYS A 296 -23.03 -5.68 7.82
C LYS A 296 -21.93 -6.21 6.89
N ILE A 297 -20.99 -5.37 6.46
CA ILE A 297 -19.89 -5.83 5.58
C ILE A 297 -18.92 -6.76 6.29
N ILE A 298 -18.76 -6.61 7.61
CA ILE A 298 -17.86 -7.45 8.40
C ILE A 298 -18.53 -8.77 8.81
N ASP A 299 -19.85 -8.76 9.02
CA ASP A 299 -20.61 -9.89 9.55
C ASP A 299 -20.85 -11.04 8.54
N PHE A 300 -20.50 -10.85 7.27
CA PHE A 300 -21.10 -11.65 6.20
C PHE A 300 -20.73 -13.16 6.17
N LYS A 301 -19.72 -13.70 6.87
CA LYS A 301 -19.15 -15.01 6.42
C LYS A 301 -18.54 -16.01 7.40
N THR A 302 -18.50 -15.85 8.73
CA THR A 302 -17.76 -16.84 9.55
C THR A 302 -18.24 -16.95 11.00
N THR A 303 -18.51 -18.19 11.44
CA THR A 303 -18.99 -18.54 12.80
C THR A 303 -17.85 -18.76 13.82
N ASN A 304 -16.60 -18.96 13.37
CA ASN A 304 -15.46 -19.34 14.23
C ASN A 304 -14.50 -18.17 14.53
N GLU A 305 -15.00 -16.93 14.59
CA GLU A 305 -14.20 -15.73 14.85
C GLU A 305 -14.63 -15.07 16.16
N LYS A 306 -13.67 -14.73 17.01
CA LYS A 306 -13.93 -13.85 18.16
C LYS A 306 -13.90 -12.40 17.68
N ARG A 307 -14.95 -11.65 18.00
CA ARG A 307 -15.12 -10.26 17.54
C ARG A 307 -15.24 -9.29 18.70
N ARG A 308 -14.61 -8.12 18.58
CA ARG A 308 -14.81 -6.97 19.48
C ARG A 308 -15.11 -5.75 18.63
N LEU A 309 -16.36 -5.30 18.63
CA LEU A 309 -16.86 -4.15 17.87
C LEU A 309 -17.11 -2.99 18.82
N GLY A 310 -16.86 -1.75 18.38
CA GLY A 310 -17.23 -0.58 19.15
C GLY A 310 -17.10 0.72 18.37
N VAL A 311 -17.28 1.81 19.12
CA VAL A 311 -17.26 3.17 18.60
C VAL A 311 -16.37 4.04 19.49
N ALA A 312 -15.51 4.85 18.86
CA ALA A 312 -14.65 5.81 19.53
C ALA A 312 -14.94 7.23 19.02
N ASN A 313 -15.34 8.12 19.92
CA ASN A 313 -15.59 9.52 19.59
C ASN A 313 -14.31 10.34 19.76
N THR A 314 -13.95 11.14 18.76
CA THR A 314 -12.83 12.08 18.82
C THR A 314 -13.28 13.45 18.32
N VAL A 315 -12.41 14.45 18.45
CA VAL A 315 -12.62 15.78 17.84
C VAL A 315 -12.70 15.72 16.30
N LYS A 316 -12.05 14.74 15.67
CA LYS A 316 -12.07 14.55 14.21
C LYS A 316 -13.40 13.96 13.73
N GLY A 317 -14.10 13.24 14.60
CA GLY A 317 -15.29 12.50 14.25
C GLY A 317 -15.48 11.25 15.10
N ARG A 318 -16.57 10.55 14.79
CA ARG A 318 -16.88 9.22 15.31
C ARG A 318 -16.16 8.17 14.48
N TYR A 319 -15.46 7.26 15.14
CA TYR A 319 -14.75 6.14 14.52
C TYR A 319 -15.42 4.83 14.91
N PHE A 320 -15.55 3.94 13.95
CA PHE A 320 -15.96 2.56 14.16
C PHE A 320 -14.72 1.69 14.18
N PHE A 321 -14.71 0.71 15.08
CA PHE A 321 -13.60 -0.23 15.17
C PHE A 321 -14.09 -1.65 15.37
N ILE A 322 -13.39 -2.60 14.77
CA ILE A 322 -13.59 -4.02 15.02
C ILE A 322 -12.25 -4.76 15.10
N SER A 323 -12.15 -5.70 16.03
CA SER A 323 -11.11 -6.71 16.07
C SER A 323 -11.74 -8.03 15.69
N ILE A 324 -11.10 -8.77 14.79
CA ILE A 324 -11.49 -10.09 14.33
C ILE A 324 -10.32 -11.02 14.60
N GLU A 325 -10.52 -12.01 15.45
CA GLU A 325 -9.50 -12.98 15.83
C GLU A 325 -9.95 -14.37 15.41
N LYS A 326 -9.12 -15.07 14.65
CA LYS A 326 -9.37 -16.46 14.28
C LYS A 326 -9.18 -17.34 15.51
N GLN A 327 -10.18 -18.17 15.83
CA GLN A 327 -10.00 -19.18 16.85
C GLN A 327 -8.93 -20.18 16.40
N LYS A 328 -8.03 -20.56 17.31
CA LYS A 328 -7.11 -21.67 17.07
C LYS A 328 -7.99 -22.91 16.88
N PRO A 329 -7.74 -23.75 15.85
CA PRO A 329 -8.39 -25.05 15.79
C PRO A 329 -8.06 -25.78 17.10
N ASN A 330 -9.09 -26.29 17.78
CA ASN A 330 -8.96 -27.05 19.01
C ASN A 330 -8.07 -28.29 18.82
#